data_AF-T0ZE36-F1
#
_entry.id   AF-T0ZE36-F1
#
_cell.length_a   1.000
_cell.length_b   1.000
_cell.length_c   1.000
_cell.angle_alpha   90.00
_cell.angle_beta   90.00
_cell.angle_gamma   90.00
#
_symmetry.space_group_name_H-M   'P 1'
#
loop_
_entity.id
_entity.type
_entity.pdbx_description
1 polymer ?
#
loop_
_entity_poly.entity_id
_entity_poly.type
_entity_poly.pdbx_seq_one_letter_code
_entity_poly.pdbx_strand_id
1 'polypeptide(L)'
;KLNLITNKIGYPDKWRDYSKLTIRRDQALGNSMRAREFESARQLNKINKPVDKNEWEMSPPTVNAYYDDSMNNINFPAGILQPAFYDRTAPEEVNYGHIGSVEGHELTHGFDDEGAKFDGNGNLKNWWTPEDKKQFEARTACIDNEYSSFIAVDTLHVNGKLTLGE
;
A
#
# COMPACT_ATOMS: atom_id res chain seq x y z
N LYS A 1 -0.18 8.45 15.76
CA LYS A 1 -0.39 7.79 14.45
C LYS A 1 -0.30 6.28 14.58
N LEU A 2 0.86 5.73 14.96
CA LEU A 2 1.11 4.27 15.09
C LEU A 2 0.00 3.49 15.82
N ASN A 3 -0.44 3.93 17.01
CA ASN A 3 -1.50 3.24 17.79
C ASN A 3 -2.88 3.18 17.10
N LEU A 4 -3.09 3.92 16.01
CA LEU A 4 -4.32 3.92 15.23
C LEU A 4 -4.19 3.10 13.93
N ILE A 5 -3.01 2.54 13.65
CA ILE A 5 -2.81 1.70 12.46
C ILE A 5 -3.62 0.42 12.60
N THR A 6 -4.38 0.09 11.57
CA THR A 6 -5.16 -1.16 11.52
C THR A 6 -4.46 -2.19 10.64
N ASN A 7 -4.48 -3.46 11.06
CA ASN A 7 -3.82 -4.55 10.34
C ASN A 7 -4.85 -5.36 9.56
N LYS A 8 -4.60 -5.56 8.27
CA LYS A 8 -5.43 -6.37 7.36
C LYS A 8 -4.59 -7.53 6.81
N ILE A 9 -4.87 -8.75 7.26
CA ILE A 9 -4.02 -9.92 6.99
C ILE A 9 -4.82 -11.02 6.30
N GLY A 10 -4.30 -11.51 5.18
CA GLY A 10 -4.86 -12.61 4.39
C GLY A 10 -5.93 -12.19 3.39
N TYR A 11 -7.12 -11.80 3.87
CA TYR A 11 -8.31 -11.62 3.02
C TYR A 11 -9.38 -10.72 3.65
N PRO A 12 -10.33 -10.17 2.85
CA PRO A 12 -11.42 -9.35 3.38
C PRO A 12 -12.50 -10.18 4.08
N ASP A 13 -13.08 -9.63 5.16
CA ASP A 13 -14.26 -10.20 5.81
C ASP A 13 -15.52 -10.13 4.93
N LYS A 14 -15.57 -9.12 4.05
CA LYS A 14 -16.71 -8.86 3.15
C LYS A 14 -16.27 -8.91 1.69
N TRP A 15 -16.90 -9.79 0.93
CA TRP A 15 -16.63 -9.96 -0.49
C TRP A 15 -17.47 -9.04 -1.37
N ARG A 16 -16.91 -8.69 -2.53
CA ARG A 16 -17.60 -7.89 -3.54
C ARG A 16 -18.73 -8.69 -4.16
N ASP A 17 -19.91 -8.07 -4.24
CA ASP A 17 -21.06 -8.64 -4.94
C ASP A 17 -20.96 -8.37 -6.45
N TYR A 18 -20.95 -9.43 -7.24
CA TYR A 18 -20.90 -9.38 -8.71
C TYR A 18 -22.25 -9.71 -9.37
N SER A 19 -23.35 -9.75 -8.61
CA SER A 19 -24.70 -10.08 -9.12
C SER A 19 -25.15 -9.25 -10.33
N LYS A 20 -24.67 -8.01 -10.45
CA LYS A 20 -24.96 -7.09 -11.56
C LYS A 20 -24.03 -7.25 -12.78
N LEU A 21 -22.95 -8.03 -12.66
CA LEU A 21 -22.00 -8.26 -13.75
C LEU A 21 -22.43 -9.45 -14.61
N THR A 22 -22.80 -9.18 -15.86
CA THR A 22 -23.14 -10.25 -16.82
C THR A 22 -21.90 -10.69 -17.61
N ILE A 23 -21.60 -11.99 -17.58
CA ILE A 23 -20.53 -12.61 -18.37
C ILE A 23 -21.15 -13.58 -19.41
N ARG A 24 -20.66 -13.53 -20.64
CA ARG A 24 -21.10 -14.38 -21.76
C ARG A 24 -19.90 -15.08 -22.40
N ARG A 25 -19.98 -16.39 -22.58
CA ARG A 25 -18.83 -17.25 -23.00
C ARG A 25 -18.25 -16.88 -24.36
N ASP A 26 -19.07 -16.33 -25.25
CA ASP A 26 -18.76 -16.00 -26.64
C ASP A 26 -18.44 -14.51 -26.88
N GLN A 27 -18.39 -13.69 -25.81
CA GLN A 27 -18.24 -12.23 -25.93
C GLN A 27 -17.09 -11.68 -25.10
N ALA A 28 -15.85 -12.08 -25.40
CA ALA A 28 -14.68 -11.62 -24.63
C ALA A 28 -14.57 -10.09 -24.52
N LEU A 29 -14.67 -9.37 -25.64
CA LEU A 29 -14.65 -7.89 -25.63
C LEU A 29 -15.84 -7.32 -24.85
N GLY A 30 -17.05 -7.86 -25.08
CA GLY A 30 -18.25 -7.45 -24.36
C GLY A 30 -18.15 -7.67 -22.85
N ASN A 31 -17.51 -8.75 -22.40
CA ASN A 31 -17.24 -9.01 -20.99
C ASN A 31 -16.29 -7.98 -20.41
N SER A 32 -15.21 -7.63 -21.14
CA SER A 32 -14.26 -6.60 -20.69
C SER A 32 -14.95 -5.24 -20.52
N MET A 33 -15.79 -4.84 -21.48
CA MET A 33 -16.56 -3.60 -21.41
C MET A 33 -17.55 -3.60 -20.22
N ARG A 34 -18.32 -4.69 -20.05
CA ARG A 34 -19.27 -4.82 -18.92
C ARG A 34 -18.57 -4.84 -17.55
N ALA A 35 -17.39 -5.45 -17.45
CA ALA A 35 -16.61 -5.44 -16.22
C ALA A 35 -16.11 -4.03 -15.86
N ARG A 36 -15.67 -3.25 -16.85
CA ARG A 36 -15.29 -1.84 -16.65
C ARG A 36 -16.49 -1.00 -16.22
N GLU A 37 -17.63 -1.15 -16.90
CA GLU A 37 -18.86 -0.44 -16.55
C GLU A 37 -19.33 -0.76 -15.12
N PHE A 38 -19.30 -2.05 -14.74
CA PHE A 38 -19.59 -2.49 -13.38
C PHE A 38 -18.68 -1.82 -12.34
N GLU A 39 -17.37 -1.80 -12.60
CA GLU A 39 -16.40 -1.19 -11.66
C GLU A 39 -16.57 0.34 -11.58
N SER A 40 -16.78 1.02 -12.70
CA SER A 40 -17.07 2.45 -12.71
C SER A 40 -18.34 2.78 -11.93
N ALA A 41 -19.43 2.03 -12.17
CA ALA A 41 -20.66 2.19 -11.41
C ALA A 41 -20.44 1.94 -9.91
N ARG A 42 -19.62 0.95 -9.54
CA ARG A 42 -19.30 0.65 -8.14
C ARG A 42 -18.58 1.80 -7.45
N GLN A 43 -17.57 2.40 -8.10
CA GLN A 43 -16.83 3.54 -7.56
C GLN A 43 -17.71 4.79 -7.44
N LEU A 44 -18.47 5.12 -8.48
CA LEU A 44 -19.41 6.24 -8.45
C LEU A 44 -20.47 6.08 -7.37
N ASN A 45 -20.91 4.85 -7.11
CA ASN A 45 -21.86 4.54 -6.04
C ASN A 45 -21.29 4.74 -4.62
N LYS A 46 -20.01 5.08 -4.45
CA LYS A 46 -19.43 5.48 -3.14
C LYS A 46 -19.60 6.96 -2.83
N ILE A 47 -19.92 7.80 -3.82
CA ILE A 47 -20.11 9.24 -3.63
C ILE A 47 -21.25 9.48 -2.62
N ASN A 48 -21.06 10.44 -1.72
CA ASN A 48 -21.98 10.79 -0.62
C ASN A 48 -22.27 9.63 0.37
N LYS A 49 -21.40 8.63 0.44
CA LYS A 49 -21.46 7.56 1.44
C LYS A 49 -20.24 7.61 2.37
N PRO A 50 -20.36 7.11 3.61
CA PRO A 50 -19.20 6.93 4.47
C PRO A 50 -18.14 6.04 3.82
N VAL A 51 -16.88 6.32 4.15
CA VAL A 51 -15.74 5.50 3.72
C VAL A 51 -15.80 4.13 4.38
N ASP A 52 -15.70 3.06 3.59
CA ASP A 52 -15.59 1.69 4.09
C ASP A 52 -14.12 1.38 4.38
N LYS A 53 -13.72 1.53 5.66
CA LYS A 53 -12.34 1.25 6.09
C LYS A 53 -11.95 -0.22 5.98
N ASN A 54 -12.90 -1.13 5.72
CA ASN A 54 -12.64 -2.56 5.56
C ASN A 54 -12.42 -2.97 4.09
N GLU A 55 -12.55 -2.04 3.14
CA GLU A 55 -12.30 -2.33 1.73
C GLU A 55 -10.80 -2.61 1.47
N TRP A 56 -10.50 -3.54 0.57
CA TRP A 56 -9.15 -3.89 0.14
C TRP A 56 -8.92 -3.42 -1.30
N GLU A 57 -7.70 -2.96 -1.58
CA GLU A 57 -7.26 -2.58 -2.93
C GLU A 57 -6.72 -3.77 -3.71
N MET A 58 -6.01 -4.66 -3.01
CA MET A 58 -5.47 -5.88 -3.59
C MET A 58 -6.35 -7.10 -3.30
N SER A 59 -6.34 -8.05 -4.22
CA SER A 59 -7.00 -9.34 -4.03
C SER A 59 -6.14 -10.28 -3.17
N PRO A 60 -6.73 -11.23 -2.43
CA PRO A 60 -5.97 -12.17 -1.62
C PRO A 60 -4.85 -12.95 -2.32
N PRO A 61 -4.97 -13.40 -3.59
CA PRO A 61 -3.87 -14.13 -4.25
C PRO A 61 -2.72 -13.22 -4.71
N THR A 62 -2.81 -11.89 -4.56
CA THR A 62 -1.74 -10.97 -4.95
C THR A 62 -0.50 -11.21 -4.09
N VAL A 63 0.67 -11.34 -4.71
CA VAL A 63 1.97 -11.42 -4.02
C VAL A 63 2.53 -10.00 -3.91
N ASN A 64 2.04 -9.25 -2.92
CA ASN A 64 2.51 -7.92 -2.58
C ASN A 64 2.00 -7.54 -1.17
N ALA A 65 2.40 -6.38 -0.65
CA ALA A 65 1.81 -5.71 0.50
C ALA A 65 1.56 -4.23 0.16
N TYR A 66 0.83 -3.51 1.01
CA TYR A 66 0.68 -2.06 0.88
C TYR A 66 0.21 -1.37 2.17
N TYR A 67 0.58 -0.10 2.29
CA TYR A 67 0.04 0.87 3.24
C TYR A 67 -0.95 1.82 2.55
N ASP A 68 -2.02 2.21 3.25
CA ASP A 68 -2.97 3.23 2.80
C ASP A 68 -3.00 4.39 3.79
N ASP A 69 -2.50 5.55 3.36
CA ASP A 69 -2.45 6.79 4.16
C ASP A 69 -3.82 7.27 4.62
N SER A 70 -4.80 7.22 3.72
CA SER A 70 -6.14 7.75 3.96
C SER A 70 -6.93 6.87 4.93
N MET A 71 -6.57 5.60 5.02
CA MET A 71 -7.18 4.64 5.94
C MET A 71 -6.34 4.39 7.18
N ASN A 72 -5.06 4.75 7.16
CA ASN A 72 -4.05 4.45 8.18
C ASN A 72 -4.03 2.94 8.50
N ASN A 73 -3.81 2.11 7.48
CA ASN A 73 -3.77 0.65 7.61
C ASN A 73 -2.63 0.01 6.81
N ILE A 74 -2.18 -1.17 7.28
CA ILE A 74 -1.24 -2.05 6.57
C ILE A 74 -1.98 -3.29 6.08
N ASN A 75 -1.62 -3.78 4.89
CA ASN A 75 -2.36 -4.83 4.19
C ASN A 75 -1.42 -5.91 3.65
N PHE A 76 -1.66 -7.15 4.06
CA PHE A 76 -0.88 -8.32 3.68
C PHE A 76 -1.82 -9.37 3.07
N PRO A 77 -2.09 -9.32 1.76
CA PRO A 77 -2.80 -10.37 1.04
C PRO A 77 -2.23 -11.77 1.33
N ALA A 78 -3.07 -12.81 1.32
CA ALA A 78 -2.64 -14.18 1.55
C ALA A 78 -1.51 -14.63 0.61
N GLY A 79 -1.43 -14.05 -0.59
CA GLY A 79 -0.41 -14.35 -1.59
C GLY A 79 1.02 -14.00 -1.19
N ILE A 80 1.26 -13.00 -0.31
CA ILE A 80 2.63 -12.73 0.18
C ILE A 80 3.01 -13.62 1.38
N LEU A 81 2.03 -14.23 2.06
CA LEU A 81 2.24 -15.02 3.28
C LEU A 81 2.62 -16.48 2.97
N GLN A 82 3.66 -16.65 2.17
CA GLN A 82 4.19 -17.96 1.76
C GLN A 82 5.73 -17.92 1.65
N PRO A 83 6.42 -19.08 1.61
CA PRO A 83 7.85 -19.10 1.36
C PRO A 83 8.21 -18.42 0.03
N ALA A 84 9.31 -17.69 -0.08
CA ALA A 84 10.35 -17.47 0.92
C ALA A 84 10.07 -16.32 1.91
N PHE A 85 8.90 -15.66 1.85
CA PHE A 85 8.59 -14.53 2.74
C PHE A 85 8.22 -14.97 4.16
N TYR A 86 7.34 -15.97 4.25
CA TYR A 86 6.86 -16.51 5.52
C TYR A 86 6.75 -18.03 5.48
N ASP A 87 7.41 -18.69 6.43
CA ASP A 87 7.24 -20.12 6.69
C ASP A 87 7.11 -20.34 8.20
N ARG A 88 5.98 -20.91 8.63
CA ARG A 88 5.70 -21.20 10.04
C ARG A 88 6.71 -22.18 10.66
N THR A 89 7.41 -22.96 9.84
CA THR A 89 8.40 -23.96 10.27
C THR A 89 9.84 -23.46 10.17
N ALA A 90 10.08 -22.31 9.54
CA ALA A 90 11.41 -21.71 9.47
C ALA A 90 11.81 -21.05 10.81
N PRO A 91 13.12 -20.91 11.08
CA PRO A 91 13.61 -20.10 12.20
C PRO A 91 13.05 -18.67 12.16
N GLU A 92 12.78 -18.08 13.33
CA GLU A 92 12.15 -16.77 13.41
C GLU A 92 12.98 -15.69 12.70
N GLU A 93 14.31 -15.75 12.78
CA GLU A 93 15.22 -14.81 12.11
C GLU A 93 15.03 -14.78 10.59
N VAL A 94 14.62 -15.90 9.97
CA VAL A 94 14.32 -15.95 8.54
C VAL A 94 13.03 -15.21 8.24
N ASN A 95 11.99 -15.41 9.06
CA ASN A 95 10.72 -14.70 8.91
C ASN A 95 10.87 -13.20 9.20
N TYR A 96 11.62 -12.83 10.24
CA TYR A 96 11.92 -11.43 10.55
C TYR A 96 12.71 -10.73 9.44
N GLY A 97 13.70 -11.42 8.86
CA GLY A 97 14.47 -10.88 7.73
C GLY A 97 13.66 -10.72 6.45
N HIS A 98 12.59 -11.51 6.26
CA HIS A 98 11.70 -11.40 5.11
C HIS A 98 10.40 -10.68 5.47
N ILE A 99 9.33 -11.40 5.82
CA ILE A 99 8.02 -10.79 6.06
C ILE A 99 8.04 -9.73 7.17
N GLY A 100 8.92 -9.87 8.17
CA GLY A 100 9.12 -8.83 9.19
C GLY A 100 9.69 -7.53 8.62
N SER A 101 10.61 -7.60 7.67
CA SER A 101 11.11 -6.42 6.95
C SER A 101 10.03 -5.81 6.06
N VAL A 102 9.17 -6.62 5.44
CA VAL A 102 8.02 -6.12 4.67
C VAL A 102 7.03 -5.42 5.60
N GLU A 103 6.72 -6.00 6.77
CA GLU A 103 5.90 -5.34 7.79
C GLU A 103 6.49 -4.00 8.25
N GLY A 104 7.80 -3.96 8.48
CA GLY A 104 8.52 -2.72 8.79
C GLY A 104 8.46 -1.69 7.67
N HIS A 105 8.57 -2.10 6.40
CA HIS A 105 8.46 -1.24 5.23
C HIS A 105 7.05 -0.61 5.13
N GLU A 106 5.99 -1.42 5.18
CA GLU A 106 4.60 -0.90 5.13
C GLU A 106 4.26 0.00 6.32
N LEU A 107 4.79 -0.30 7.52
CA LEU A 107 4.62 0.58 8.67
C LEU A 107 5.34 1.92 8.48
N THR A 108 6.53 1.89 7.85
CA THR A 108 7.34 3.09 7.57
C THR A 108 6.68 3.99 6.54
N HIS A 109 5.92 3.46 5.58
CA HIS A 109 5.15 4.30 4.65
C HIS A 109 4.21 5.29 5.36
N GLY A 110 3.66 4.92 6.52
CA GLY A 110 2.90 5.86 7.35
C GLY A 110 3.70 7.05 7.89
N PHE A 111 5.02 7.10 7.69
CA PHE A 111 5.95 8.10 8.19
C PHE A 111 7.00 8.53 7.18
N ASP A 112 6.90 8.09 5.91
CA ASP A 112 7.76 8.55 4.83
C ASP A 112 7.46 10.01 4.43
N ASP A 113 8.09 10.52 3.39
CA ASP A 113 7.96 11.93 3.00
C ASP A 113 6.55 12.33 2.55
N GLU A 114 5.71 11.39 2.12
CA GLU A 114 4.30 11.61 1.82
C GLU A 114 3.39 11.23 2.98
N GLY A 115 3.55 10.04 3.55
CA GLY A 115 2.69 9.54 4.61
C GLY A 115 2.81 10.34 5.91
N ALA A 116 3.97 10.93 6.19
CA ALA A 116 4.13 11.86 7.32
C ALA A 116 3.22 13.10 7.23
N LYS A 117 2.62 13.41 6.07
CA LYS A 117 1.66 14.50 5.88
C LYS A 117 0.24 14.14 6.35
N PHE A 118 -0.04 12.87 6.60
CA PHE A 118 -1.33 12.37 7.07
C PHE A 118 -1.33 12.13 8.58
N ASP A 119 -2.36 12.60 9.28
CA ASP A 119 -2.56 12.30 10.70
C ASP A 119 -3.04 10.85 10.93
N GLY A 120 -3.13 10.41 12.19
CA GLY A 120 -3.53 9.04 12.51
C GLY A 120 -4.99 8.69 12.18
N ASN A 121 -5.81 9.64 11.72
CA ASN A 121 -7.14 9.37 11.22
C ASN A 121 -7.20 9.28 9.68
N GLY A 122 -6.05 9.49 9.02
CA GLY A 122 -5.91 9.50 7.56
C GLY A 122 -6.24 10.83 6.90
N ASN A 123 -6.20 11.95 7.65
CA ASN A 123 -6.43 13.28 7.08
C ASN A 123 -5.10 13.95 6.70
N LEU A 124 -5.03 14.56 5.52
CA LEU A 124 -3.91 15.42 5.14
C LEU A 124 -3.88 16.66 6.05
N LYS A 125 -2.98 16.67 7.03
CA LYS A 125 -2.91 17.67 8.08
C LYS A 125 -1.49 17.75 8.61
N ASN A 126 -0.91 18.94 8.69
CA ASN A 126 0.37 19.10 9.37
C ASN A 126 0.21 18.85 10.88
N TRP A 127 0.86 17.81 11.39
CA TRP A 127 0.94 17.46 12.80
C TRP A 127 2.37 17.57 13.37
N TRP A 128 3.30 18.11 12.58
CA TRP A 128 4.70 18.34 12.96
C TRP A 128 4.90 19.76 13.49
N THR A 129 5.85 19.92 14.42
CA THR A 129 6.40 21.25 14.70
C THR A 129 7.27 21.71 13.52
N PRO A 130 7.47 23.03 13.32
CA PRO A 130 8.35 23.52 12.26
C PRO A 130 9.80 23.01 12.38
N GLU A 131 10.31 22.86 13.60
CA GLU A 131 11.67 22.36 13.83
C GLU A 131 11.80 20.89 13.45
N ASP A 132 10.88 20.03 13.94
CA ASP A 132 10.92 18.60 13.63
C ASP A 132 10.78 18.34 12.13
N LYS A 133 9.90 19.09 11.46
CA LYS A 133 9.73 19.00 10.00
C LYS A 133 11.03 19.36 9.26
N LYS A 134 11.72 20.42 9.69
CA LYS A 134 13.01 20.81 9.09
C LYS A 134 14.08 19.72 9.27
N GLN A 135 14.13 19.09 10.44
CA GLN A 135 15.06 17.97 10.69
C GLN A 135 14.71 16.74 9.83
N PHE A 136 13.42 16.44 9.66
CA PHE A 136 12.96 15.37 8.80
C PHE A 136 13.33 15.61 7.33
N GLU A 137 13.07 16.81 6.81
CA GLU A 137 13.44 17.21 5.43
C GLU A 137 14.97 17.16 5.21
N ALA A 138 15.77 17.53 6.21
CA ALA A 138 17.23 17.44 6.11
C ALA A 138 17.72 15.98 6.03
N ARG A 139 17.10 15.05 6.75
CA ARG A 139 17.47 13.62 6.75
C ARG A 139 17.02 12.91 5.48
N THR A 140 15.81 13.19 5.01
CA THR A 140 15.29 12.63 3.75
C THR A 140 16.09 13.16 2.56
N ALA A 141 16.54 14.42 2.58
CA ALA A 141 17.47 14.95 1.57
C ALA A 141 18.82 14.20 1.54
N CYS A 142 19.29 13.63 2.66
CA CYS A 142 20.50 12.79 2.64
C CYS A 142 20.26 11.50 1.84
N ILE A 143 19.11 10.86 2.03
CA ILE A 143 18.73 9.62 1.32
C ILE A 143 18.53 9.90 -0.17
N ASP A 144 17.82 10.98 -0.53
CA ASP A 144 17.67 11.42 -1.93
C ASP A 144 19.04 11.57 -2.62
N ASN A 145 19.98 12.28 -1.98
CA ASN A 145 21.31 12.49 -2.55
C ASN A 145 22.11 11.19 -2.66
N GLU A 146 22.02 10.30 -1.67
CA GLU A 146 22.67 8.98 -1.71
C GLU A 146 22.16 8.17 -2.90
N TYR A 147 20.85 8.01 -3.02
CA TYR A 147 20.25 7.20 -4.09
C TYR A 147 20.46 7.82 -5.46
N SER A 148 20.38 9.15 -5.57
CA SER A 148 20.68 9.87 -6.81
C SER A 148 22.13 9.67 -7.30
N SER A 149 23.05 9.25 -6.42
CA SER A 149 24.43 8.93 -6.80
C SER A 149 24.57 7.55 -7.46
N PHE A 150 23.60 6.65 -7.28
CA PHE A 150 23.64 5.31 -7.84
C PHE A 150 23.33 5.32 -9.33
N ILE A 151 24.15 4.59 -10.10
CA ILE A 151 23.89 4.29 -11.50
C ILE A 151 23.03 3.03 -11.56
N ALA A 152 21.80 3.17 -12.06
CA ALA A 152 20.88 2.05 -12.23
C ALA A 152 21.31 1.18 -13.43
N VAL A 153 21.56 1.82 -14.58
CA VAL A 153 21.96 1.17 -15.83
C VAL A 153 22.80 2.14 -16.65
N ASP A 154 23.97 1.70 -17.14
CA ASP A 154 24.88 2.49 -17.99
C ASP A 154 25.24 3.87 -17.40
N THR A 155 24.59 4.94 -17.88
CA THR A 155 24.76 6.31 -17.39
C THR A 155 23.48 6.87 -16.75
N LEU A 156 22.43 6.05 -16.64
CA LEU A 156 21.16 6.43 -16.03
C LEU A 156 21.29 6.29 -14.52
N HIS A 157 21.15 7.42 -13.82
CA HIS A 157 21.09 7.45 -12.37
C HIS A 157 19.71 7.08 -11.86
N VAL A 158 19.66 6.47 -10.67
CA VAL A 158 18.42 6.40 -9.90
C VAL A 158 17.95 7.83 -9.63
N ASN A 159 16.64 8.05 -9.69
CA ASN A 159 16.06 9.31 -9.27
C ASN A 159 15.73 9.21 -7.78
N GLY A 160 16.65 9.64 -6.91
CA GLY A 160 16.51 9.49 -5.47
C GLY A 160 15.23 10.13 -4.94
N LYS A 161 14.85 11.29 -5.47
CA LYS A 161 13.59 11.94 -5.13
C LYS A 161 12.34 11.17 -5.56
N LEU A 162 12.40 10.43 -6.66
CA LEU A 162 11.29 9.57 -7.10
C LEU A 162 11.14 8.33 -6.21
N THR A 163 12.25 7.81 -5.69
CA THR A 163 12.27 6.58 -4.87
C THR A 163 12.35 6.85 -3.37
N LEU A 164 12.21 8.10 -2.93
CA LEU A 164 12.52 8.50 -1.56
C LEU A 164 11.62 7.87 -0.50
N GLY A 165 10.35 7.64 -0.85
CA GLY A 165 9.38 7.01 0.04
C GLY A 165 9.56 5.50 0.19
N GLU A 166 10.38 4.88 -0.68
CA GLU A 166 10.62 3.43 -0.76
C GLU A 166 11.97 3.02 -0.14
#